data_AF-A0A2A4JAX3-F1
#
_entry.id   AF-A0A2A4JAX3-F1
#
_cell.length_a   1.000
_cell.length_b   1.000
_cell.length_c   1.000
_cell.angle_alpha   90.00
_cell.angle_beta   90.00
_cell.angle_gamma   90.00
#
_symmetry.space_group_name_H-M   'P 1'
#
loop_
_entity.id
_entity.type
_entity.pdbx_description
1 polymer ?
#
loop_
_entity_poly.entity_id
_entity_poly.type
_entity_poly.pdbx_seq_one_letter_code
_entity_poly.pdbx_strand_id
1 'polypeptide(L)'
;MIREFYDSSDEDDRENQYQIDPECLVLTRPDCDMHNRCCGGKAWCIRDICGIICAVLTWLLILYAEFVVMMVMLLPGVSTYPVYSYINIFIFQSLAFLAFASHLRTMFTDPGAVPKGNATKEMIKQMSFREGQVIFKCTKCCSIKPERAHHCSVCQRCIRKMDHHCPWVNNCVGENNQKYFVLFTFYIAAISIHAVGLAVYQFVTCIRHEWRDCSAYSPPATVVLLLFLIAEALLFAIFTAVMLGTQLHAIWNDETGIEQLKKEQARWVRKSRWKSIQSVFGRFSILWFSPFTQPSPKTKLESYLYSV
;
A
#
# COMPACT_ATOMS: atom_id res chain seq x y z
N MET A 1 -15.21 -19.20 -7.18
CA MET A 1 -16.18 -18.08 -7.11
C MET A 1 -17.50 -18.69 -7.51
N ILE A 2 -18.53 -18.53 -6.69
CA ILE A 2 -19.88 -19.02 -7.01
C ILE A 2 -20.75 -17.81 -7.28
N ARG A 3 -21.54 -17.89 -8.37
CA ARG A 3 -22.49 -16.87 -8.82
C ARG A 3 -23.88 -17.39 -8.53
N GLU A 4 -24.64 -16.67 -7.72
CA GLU A 4 -26.03 -17.01 -7.40
C GLU A 4 -26.95 -15.85 -7.80
N PHE A 5 -28.15 -16.19 -8.28
CA PHE A 5 -29.22 -15.24 -8.56
C PHE A 5 -30.15 -15.19 -7.34
N TYR A 6 -30.54 -13.98 -6.93
CA TYR A 6 -31.54 -13.80 -5.89
C TYR A 6 -32.93 -13.69 -6.54
N ASP A 7 -33.74 -14.74 -6.40
CA ASP A 7 -35.15 -14.78 -6.79
C ASP A 7 -36.03 -14.74 -5.52
N SER A 8 -37.14 -14.00 -5.54
CA SER A 8 -38.08 -13.89 -4.41
C SER A 8 -39.14 -15.00 -4.37
N SER A 9 -39.21 -15.86 -5.40
CA SER A 9 -40.34 -16.77 -5.60
C SER A 9 -40.12 -18.25 -5.26
N ASP A 10 -38.90 -18.70 -4.93
CA ASP A 10 -38.64 -20.13 -4.74
C ASP A 10 -38.68 -20.58 -3.27
N GLU A 11 -39.85 -21.06 -2.86
CA GLU A 11 -40.06 -21.69 -1.57
C GLU A 11 -39.65 -23.18 -1.51
N ASP A 12 -39.50 -23.83 -2.67
CA ASP A 12 -39.43 -25.30 -2.78
C ASP A 12 -38.04 -25.85 -3.18
N ASP A 13 -37.13 -25.02 -3.72
CA ASP A 13 -35.72 -25.40 -3.97
C ASP A 13 -34.82 -25.24 -2.71
N ARG A 14 -35.42 -24.96 -1.55
CA ARG A 14 -34.74 -24.46 -0.33
C ARG A 14 -34.03 -25.52 0.53
N GLU A 15 -34.19 -26.81 0.26
CA GLU A 15 -33.59 -27.84 1.12
C GLU A 15 -32.27 -28.43 0.61
N ASN A 16 -32.01 -28.45 -0.71
CA ASN A 16 -30.84 -29.16 -1.24
C ASN A 16 -29.66 -28.27 -1.68
N GLN A 17 -29.84 -26.95 -1.76
CA GLN A 17 -28.79 -26.00 -2.18
C GLN A 17 -28.12 -25.23 -1.03
N TYR A 18 -28.51 -25.53 0.21
CA TYR A 18 -28.12 -24.77 1.41
C TYR A 18 -27.34 -25.59 2.44
N GLN A 19 -26.57 -26.57 1.99
CA GLN A 19 -25.52 -27.11 2.85
C GLN A 19 -24.42 -26.05 2.92
N ILE A 20 -24.45 -25.23 3.99
CA ILE A 20 -23.31 -24.38 4.34
C ILE A 20 -22.13 -25.34 4.46
N ASP A 21 -21.11 -25.12 3.63
CA ASP A 21 -19.87 -25.89 3.67
C ASP A 21 -19.44 -26.05 5.14
N PRO A 22 -19.21 -27.28 5.64
CA PRO A 22 -18.81 -27.51 7.02
C PRO A 22 -17.62 -26.64 7.46
N GLU A 23 -16.71 -26.28 6.55
CA GLU A 23 -15.61 -25.35 6.82
C GLU A 23 -16.10 -23.92 7.10
N CYS A 24 -17.21 -23.50 6.50
CA CYS A 24 -17.83 -22.20 6.74
C CYS A 24 -18.53 -22.10 8.10
N LEU A 25 -19.02 -23.21 8.67
CA LEU A 25 -19.66 -23.24 10.01
C LEU A 25 -18.67 -22.95 11.15
N VAL A 26 -17.37 -23.16 10.94
CA VAL A 26 -16.32 -22.83 11.92
C VAL A 26 -16.02 -21.32 11.91
N LEU A 27 -16.16 -20.67 10.75
CA LEU A 27 -15.87 -19.25 10.53
C LEU A 27 -17.01 -18.30 10.94
N THR A 28 -18.19 -18.81 11.27
CA THR A 28 -19.34 -18.03 11.76
C THR A 28 -19.35 -17.81 13.27
N ARG A 29 -18.36 -18.34 14.01
CA ARG A 29 -18.25 -18.07 15.45
C ARG A 29 -17.94 -16.58 15.68
N PRO A 30 -18.53 -15.94 16.71
CA PRO A 30 -18.42 -14.49 16.93
C PRO A 30 -17.03 -14.02 17.41
N ASP A 31 -16.00 -14.86 17.29
CA ASP A 31 -14.64 -14.47 17.60
C ASP A 31 -14.19 -13.47 16.54
N CYS A 32 -13.97 -12.23 17.00
CA CYS A 32 -13.45 -11.13 16.19
C CYS A 32 -12.22 -11.63 15.41
N ASP A 33 -12.31 -11.70 14.08
CA ASP A 33 -11.29 -12.36 13.27
C ASP A 33 -9.90 -11.74 13.48
N MET A 34 -9.05 -12.44 14.22
CA MET A 34 -7.72 -12.02 14.63
C MET A 34 -6.61 -12.47 13.66
N HIS A 35 -6.92 -13.18 12.57
CA HIS A 35 -5.92 -13.86 11.75
C HIS A 35 -4.78 -12.94 11.28
N ASN A 36 -5.13 -11.72 10.85
CA ASN A 36 -4.20 -10.71 10.38
C ASN A 36 -4.07 -9.54 11.36
N ARG A 37 -4.43 -9.73 12.64
CA ARG A 37 -4.25 -8.71 13.66
C ARG A 37 -3.12 -9.09 14.61
N CYS A 38 -2.26 -8.13 14.89
CA CYS A 38 -1.11 -8.24 15.79
C CYS A 38 -1.21 -7.21 16.91
N CYS A 39 -0.32 -7.29 17.90
CA CYS A 39 -0.26 -6.36 19.04
C CYS A 39 -1.59 -6.25 19.81
N GLY A 40 -2.23 -7.40 20.09
CA GLY A 40 -3.52 -7.44 20.80
C GLY A 40 -4.68 -6.83 20.01
N GLY A 41 -4.67 -6.96 18.68
CA GLY A 41 -5.75 -6.47 17.81
C GLY A 41 -5.55 -5.07 17.23
N LYS A 42 -4.49 -4.36 17.66
CA LYS A 42 -4.27 -2.93 17.37
C LYS A 42 -3.67 -2.63 15.99
N ALA A 43 -3.00 -3.60 15.37
CA ALA A 43 -2.33 -3.42 14.08
C ALA A 43 -2.66 -4.57 13.12
N TRP A 44 -2.59 -4.30 11.82
CA TRP A 44 -2.74 -5.31 10.78
C TRP A 44 -1.38 -5.88 10.41
N CYS A 45 -1.23 -7.20 10.41
CA CYS A 45 0.03 -7.87 10.09
C CYS A 45 -0.22 -9.10 9.21
N ILE A 46 0.52 -9.22 8.10
CA ILE A 46 0.52 -10.41 7.26
C ILE A 46 1.74 -11.28 7.62
N ARG A 47 1.51 -12.58 7.84
CA ARG A 47 2.56 -13.56 8.17
C ARG A 47 3.16 -14.19 6.90
N ASP A 48 3.53 -13.36 5.94
CA ASP A 48 4.24 -13.79 4.73
C ASP A 48 5.76 -13.64 4.92
N ILE A 49 6.49 -14.75 4.88
CA ILE A 49 7.94 -14.76 5.06
C ILE A 49 8.63 -13.94 3.96
N CYS A 50 8.16 -14.06 2.72
CA CYS A 50 8.72 -13.31 1.60
C CYS A 50 8.52 -11.80 1.81
N GLY A 51 7.29 -11.38 2.12
CA GLY A 51 6.98 -9.99 2.44
C GLY A 51 7.76 -9.44 3.62
N ILE A 52 7.94 -10.20 4.71
CA ILE A 52 8.75 -9.78 5.86
C ILE A 52 10.20 -9.53 5.44
N ILE A 53 10.81 -10.44 4.66
CA ILE A 53 12.17 -10.27 4.14
C ILE A 53 12.24 -9.00 3.28
N CYS A 54 11.31 -8.80 2.34
CA CYS A 54 11.28 -7.61 1.50
C CYS A 54 11.11 -6.30 2.31
N ALA A 55 10.29 -6.31 3.36
CA ALA A 55 10.13 -5.15 4.24
C ALA A 55 11.43 -4.83 5.01
N VAL A 56 12.10 -5.85 5.57
CA VAL A 56 13.40 -5.67 6.25
C VAL A 56 14.46 -5.16 5.28
N LEU A 57 14.54 -5.73 4.06
CA LEU A 57 15.45 -5.25 3.03
C LEU A 57 15.19 -3.79 2.68
N THR A 58 13.92 -3.38 2.56
CA THR A 58 13.55 -1.97 2.34
C THR A 58 14.12 -1.05 3.42
N TRP A 59 14.04 -1.45 4.69
CA TRP A 59 14.59 -0.67 5.80
C TRP A 59 16.11 -0.62 5.80
N LEU A 60 16.78 -1.72 5.45
CA LEU A 60 18.23 -1.77 5.32
C LEU A 60 18.74 -0.88 4.18
N LEU A 61 18.02 -0.83 3.06
CA LEU A 61 18.33 0.04 1.93
C LEU A 61 18.20 1.52 2.30
N ILE A 62 17.09 1.90 2.95
CA ILE A 62 16.91 3.26 3.49
C ILE A 62 18.04 3.62 4.47
N LEU A 63 18.41 2.70 5.39
CA LEU A 63 19.52 2.90 6.33
C LEU A 63 20.88 3.05 5.64
N TYR A 64 21.11 2.28 4.58
CA TYR A 64 22.34 2.39 3.79
C TYR A 64 22.41 3.75 3.08
N ALA A 65 21.32 4.18 2.45
CA ALA A 65 21.24 5.50 1.83
C ALA A 65 21.45 6.64 2.85
N GLU A 66 20.82 6.55 4.02
CA GLU A 66 21.05 7.45 5.16
C GLU A 66 22.53 7.49 5.56
N PHE A 67 23.14 6.33 5.74
CA PHE A 67 24.55 6.24 6.12
C PHE A 67 25.45 6.93 5.08
N VAL A 68 25.31 6.62 3.79
CA VAL A 68 26.18 7.19 2.76
C VAL A 68 25.93 8.70 2.61
N VAL A 69 24.68 9.13 2.49
CA VAL A 69 24.36 10.56 2.29
C VAL A 69 24.81 11.39 3.50
N MET A 70 24.58 10.91 4.71
CA MET A 70 24.93 11.67 5.92
C MET A 70 26.43 11.62 6.21
N MET A 71 27.02 10.42 6.31
CA MET A 71 28.39 10.27 6.80
C MET A 71 29.45 10.52 5.73
N VAL A 72 29.14 10.25 4.46
CA VAL A 72 30.13 10.36 3.38
C VAL A 72 30.04 11.73 2.69
N MET A 73 28.85 12.34 2.64
CA MET A 73 28.61 13.51 1.78
C MET A 73 28.27 14.78 2.58
N LEU A 74 27.22 14.74 3.42
CA LEU A 74 26.69 15.97 4.02
C LEU A 74 27.42 16.40 5.30
N LEU A 75 27.66 15.48 6.25
CA LEU A 75 28.31 15.82 7.53
C LEU A 75 29.76 16.31 7.37
N PRO A 76 30.63 15.70 6.52
CA PRO A 76 31.97 16.24 6.27
C PRO A 76 31.91 17.67 5.69
N GLY A 77 30.94 17.93 4.83
CA GLY A 77 30.73 19.23 4.18
C GLY A 77 30.20 20.34 5.10
N VAL A 78 29.72 20.04 6.31
CA VAL A 78 29.16 21.06 7.22
C VAL A 78 30.18 22.13 7.59
N SER A 79 31.45 21.74 7.78
CA SER A 79 32.51 22.68 8.16
C SER A 79 32.84 23.68 7.05
N THR A 80 32.78 23.25 5.80
CA THR A 80 33.16 24.06 4.62
C THR A 80 31.97 24.79 4.01
N TYR A 81 30.82 24.11 3.89
CA TYR A 81 29.60 24.60 3.25
C TYR A 81 28.37 24.39 4.16
N PRO A 82 28.28 25.10 5.30
CA PRO A 82 27.28 24.84 6.33
C PRO A 82 25.84 25.02 5.83
N VAL A 83 25.55 26.13 5.13
CA VAL A 83 24.18 26.43 4.67
C VAL A 83 23.68 25.35 3.70
N TYR A 84 24.50 24.99 2.71
CA TYR A 84 24.19 23.92 1.77
C TYR A 84 23.96 22.59 2.50
N SER A 85 24.87 22.22 3.40
CA SER A 85 24.81 20.94 4.10
C SER A 85 23.57 20.84 4.98
N TYR A 86 23.27 21.86 5.79
CA TYR A 86 22.08 21.85 6.66
C TYR A 86 20.77 21.81 5.88
N ILE A 87 20.66 22.52 4.75
CA ILE A 87 19.46 22.47 3.91
C ILE A 87 19.25 21.06 3.36
N ASN A 88 20.29 20.44 2.79
CA ASN A 88 20.16 19.09 2.23
C ASN A 88 19.96 18.04 3.32
N ILE A 89 20.58 18.18 4.50
CA ILE A 89 20.31 17.31 5.65
C ILE A 89 18.83 17.40 6.02
N PHE A 90 18.28 18.62 6.17
CA PHE A 90 16.88 18.80 6.52
C PHE A 90 15.93 18.17 5.49
N ILE A 91 16.20 18.39 4.19
CA ILE A 91 15.41 17.80 3.10
C ILE A 91 15.49 16.28 3.12
N PHE A 92 16.70 15.71 3.15
CA PHE A 92 16.94 14.28 3.11
C PHE A 92 16.29 13.57 4.31
N GLN A 93 16.55 14.05 5.54
CA GLN A 93 15.93 13.48 6.75
C GLN A 93 14.40 13.57 6.73
N SER A 94 13.84 14.68 6.24
CA SER A 94 12.39 14.84 6.13
C SER A 94 11.78 13.83 5.15
N LEU A 95 12.41 13.67 3.98
CA LEU A 95 11.97 12.70 2.98
C LEU A 95 12.11 11.26 3.48
N ALA A 96 13.23 10.90 4.13
CA ALA A 96 13.46 9.58 4.69
C ALA A 96 12.46 9.23 5.79
N PHE A 97 12.21 10.17 6.71
CA PHE A 97 11.20 10.01 7.75
C PHE A 97 9.81 9.78 7.16
N LEU A 98 9.41 10.60 6.16
CA LEU A 98 8.11 10.46 5.51
C LEU A 98 7.99 9.18 4.68
N ALA A 99 9.07 8.74 4.01
CA ALA A 99 9.13 7.46 3.31
C ALA A 99 8.92 6.29 4.26
N PHE A 100 9.70 6.26 5.36
CA PHE A 100 9.62 5.22 6.38
C PHE A 100 8.25 5.20 7.06
N ALA A 101 7.73 6.37 7.46
CA ALA A 101 6.39 6.47 8.05
C ALA A 101 5.30 5.99 7.08
N SER A 102 5.37 6.36 5.80
CA SER A 102 4.41 5.93 4.77
C SER A 102 4.49 4.41 4.52
N HIS A 103 5.70 3.84 4.54
CA HIS A 103 5.92 2.40 4.43
C HIS A 103 5.26 1.65 5.59
N LEU A 104 5.55 2.05 6.83
CA LEU A 104 4.94 1.46 8.03
C LEU A 104 3.41 1.58 8.00
N ARG A 105 2.87 2.74 7.60
CA ARG A 105 1.42 2.92 7.46
C ARG A 105 0.82 2.03 6.40
N THR A 106 1.50 1.80 5.28
CA THR A 106 1.03 0.88 4.24
C THR A 106 1.04 -0.57 4.73
N MET A 107 2.11 -0.97 5.41
CA MET A 107 2.32 -2.31 5.95
C MET A 107 1.33 -2.67 7.05
N PHE A 108 1.10 -1.76 8.00
CA PHE A 108 0.35 -2.05 9.24
C PHE A 108 -1.11 -1.57 9.25
N THR A 109 -1.59 -0.98 8.15
CA THR A 109 -3.01 -0.61 8.01
C THR A 109 -3.79 -1.74 7.35
N ASP A 110 -4.97 -2.05 7.89
CA ASP A 110 -5.94 -2.94 7.24
C ASP A 110 -6.27 -2.39 5.83
N PRO A 111 -5.97 -3.14 4.75
CA PRO A 111 -6.13 -2.65 3.38
C PRO A 111 -7.61 -2.57 2.93
N GLY A 112 -8.55 -2.95 3.78
CA GLY A 112 -9.98 -3.03 3.48
C GLY A 112 -10.48 -4.46 3.46
N ALA A 113 -10.03 -5.27 4.42
CA ALA A 113 -10.43 -6.65 4.61
C ALA A 113 -11.94 -6.80 4.78
N VAL A 114 -12.52 -7.78 4.08
CA VAL A 114 -13.92 -8.18 4.24
C VAL A 114 -14.01 -9.20 5.38
N PRO A 115 -14.99 -9.06 6.30
CA PRO A 115 -15.24 -10.05 7.34
C PRO A 115 -15.43 -11.47 6.77
N LYS A 116 -14.91 -12.49 7.46
CA LYS A 116 -15.17 -13.90 7.12
C LYS A 116 -16.52 -14.31 7.70
N GLY A 117 -17.12 -15.35 7.13
CA GLY A 117 -18.33 -15.96 7.66
C GLY A 117 -19.61 -15.12 7.54
N ASN A 118 -19.54 -13.94 6.92
CA ASN A 118 -20.68 -13.03 6.78
C ASN A 118 -21.70 -13.45 5.69
N ALA A 119 -21.49 -14.61 5.06
CA ALA A 119 -22.40 -15.18 4.06
C ALA A 119 -23.53 -16.03 4.70
N THR A 120 -24.16 -15.54 5.77
CA THR A 120 -25.32 -16.20 6.38
C THR A 120 -26.61 -15.88 5.61
N LYS A 121 -27.62 -16.75 5.68
CA LYS A 121 -28.92 -16.52 5.00
C LYS A 121 -29.59 -15.26 5.55
N GLU A 122 -29.44 -15.02 6.84
CA GLU A 122 -29.99 -13.89 7.59
C GLU A 122 -29.37 -12.58 7.10
N MET A 123 -28.05 -12.54 6.92
CA MET A 123 -27.35 -11.36 6.41
C MET A 123 -27.69 -11.08 4.95
N ILE A 124 -27.84 -12.11 4.12
CA ILE A 124 -28.29 -11.96 2.73
C ILE A 124 -29.70 -11.33 2.69
N LYS A 125 -30.62 -11.81 3.54
CA LYS A 125 -31.97 -11.25 3.65
C LYS A 125 -31.99 -9.81 4.17
N GLN A 126 -31.08 -9.47 5.10
CA GLN A 126 -30.98 -8.12 5.67
C GLN A 126 -30.40 -7.07 4.71
N MET A 127 -29.64 -7.47 3.69
CA MET A 127 -28.99 -6.54 2.77
C MET A 127 -29.92 -5.96 1.69
N SER A 128 -31.22 -6.27 1.72
CA SER A 128 -32.24 -5.72 0.80
C SER A 128 -31.78 -5.73 -0.67
N PHE A 129 -31.21 -6.85 -1.13
CA PHE A 129 -30.83 -7.01 -2.52
C PHE A 129 -32.08 -6.90 -3.41
N ARG A 130 -31.91 -6.27 -4.58
CA ARG A 130 -32.99 -6.22 -5.57
C ARG A 130 -33.20 -7.62 -6.14
N GLU A 131 -34.45 -7.99 -6.41
CA GLU A 131 -34.77 -9.21 -7.15
C GLU A 131 -34.00 -9.24 -8.48
N GLY A 132 -33.42 -10.40 -8.81
CA GLY A 132 -32.54 -10.60 -9.96
C GLY A 132 -31.10 -10.09 -9.79
N GLN A 133 -30.73 -9.52 -8.63
CA GLN A 133 -29.36 -9.07 -8.37
C GLN A 133 -28.43 -10.28 -8.18
N VAL A 134 -27.30 -10.25 -8.88
CA VAL A 134 -26.27 -11.29 -8.80
C VAL A 134 -25.38 -11.05 -7.59
N ILE A 135 -25.26 -12.05 -6.71
CA ILE A 135 -24.38 -12.00 -5.55
C ILE A 135 -23.15 -12.86 -5.81
N PHE A 136 -21.98 -12.30 -5.53
CA PHE A 136 -20.71 -13.04 -5.60
C PHE A 136 -20.31 -13.48 -4.20
N LYS A 137 -19.97 -14.77 -4.06
CA LYS A 137 -19.45 -15.33 -2.81
C LYS A 137 -18.00 -15.76 -2.95
N CYS A 138 -17.22 -15.57 -1.89
CA CYS A 138 -15.90 -16.17 -1.75
C CYS A 138 -16.02 -17.45 -0.93
N THR A 139 -15.77 -18.60 -1.55
CA THR A 139 -15.80 -19.90 -0.87
C THR A 139 -14.71 -20.01 0.20
N LYS A 140 -13.50 -19.49 -0.07
CA LYS A 140 -12.37 -19.51 0.88
C LYS A 140 -12.57 -18.65 2.13
N CYS A 141 -13.35 -17.57 2.03
CA CYS A 141 -13.63 -16.69 3.16
C CYS A 141 -15.03 -16.90 3.77
N CYS A 142 -15.87 -17.72 3.11
CA CYS A 142 -17.28 -17.86 3.44
C CYS A 142 -17.97 -16.51 3.58
N SER A 143 -17.62 -15.58 2.67
CA SER A 143 -18.00 -14.18 2.77
C SER A 143 -18.69 -13.72 1.48
N ILE A 144 -19.67 -12.84 1.64
CA ILE A 144 -20.26 -12.12 0.53
C ILE A 144 -19.20 -11.15 0.03
N LYS A 145 -18.96 -11.20 -1.27
CA LYS A 145 -17.87 -10.47 -1.91
C LYS A 145 -18.43 -9.13 -2.40
N PRO A 146 -18.01 -8.00 -1.80
CA PRO A 146 -18.39 -6.68 -2.30
C PRO A 146 -17.96 -6.49 -3.76
N GLU A 147 -18.63 -5.59 -4.46
CA GLU A 147 -18.18 -5.19 -5.80
C GLU A 147 -16.72 -4.72 -5.74
N ARG A 148 -15.92 -5.10 -6.75
CA ARG A 148 -14.48 -4.78 -6.87
C ARG A 148 -13.58 -5.36 -5.76
N ALA A 149 -14.11 -6.17 -4.83
CA ALA A 149 -13.25 -6.91 -3.91
C ALA A 149 -12.52 -8.04 -4.66
N HIS A 150 -11.38 -8.52 -4.16
CA HIS A 150 -10.74 -9.74 -4.65
C HIS A 150 -10.11 -10.52 -3.50
N HIS A 151 -10.09 -11.85 -3.61
CA HIS A 151 -9.46 -12.71 -2.61
C HIS A 151 -7.96 -12.79 -2.87
N CYS A 152 -7.16 -12.40 -1.87
CA CYS A 152 -5.72 -12.59 -1.87
C CYS A 152 -5.36 -13.87 -1.13
N SER A 153 -4.70 -14.81 -1.80
CA SER A 153 -4.24 -16.07 -1.20
C SER A 153 -3.08 -15.88 -0.22
N VAL A 154 -2.31 -14.80 -0.32
CA VAL A 154 -1.25 -14.52 0.66
C VAL A 154 -1.85 -13.98 1.95
N CYS A 155 -2.73 -12.99 1.85
CA CYS A 155 -3.42 -12.42 3.01
C CYS A 155 -4.57 -13.27 3.57
N GLN A 156 -4.95 -14.35 2.86
CA GLN A 156 -6.08 -15.24 3.19
C GLN A 156 -7.39 -14.48 3.47
N ARG A 157 -7.64 -13.46 2.64
CA ARG A 157 -8.70 -12.47 2.85
C ARG A 157 -9.18 -11.86 1.55
N CYS A 158 -10.49 -11.58 1.46
CA CYS A 158 -11.05 -10.69 0.46
C CYS A 158 -10.72 -9.23 0.81
N ILE A 159 -10.11 -8.49 -0.10
CA ILE A 159 -9.75 -7.07 0.07
C ILE A 159 -10.64 -6.22 -0.84
N ARG A 160 -11.26 -5.17 -0.29
CA ARG A 160 -12.09 -4.21 -1.05
C ARG A 160 -11.22 -3.32 -1.94
N LYS A 161 -11.67 -3.10 -3.18
CA LYS A 161 -10.89 -2.44 -4.24
C LYS A 161 -9.43 -2.91 -4.25
N MET A 162 -9.23 -4.22 -4.23
CA MET A 162 -7.88 -4.80 -4.22
C MET A 162 -7.15 -4.37 -5.49
N ASP A 163 -5.99 -3.74 -5.32
CA ASP A 163 -5.10 -3.42 -6.43
C ASP A 163 -4.13 -4.57 -6.68
N HIS A 164 -3.28 -4.87 -5.69
CA HIS A 164 -2.35 -5.99 -5.74
C HIS A 164 -1.89 -6.39 -4.33
N HIS A 165 -1.22 -7.54 -4.23
CA HIS A 165 -0.42 -7.88 -3.06
C HIS A 165 1.02 -7.46 -3.32
N CYS A 166 1.61 -6.67 -2.42
CA CYS A 166 2.96 -6.14 -2.59
C CYS A 166 3.89 -6.69 -1.50
N PRO A 167 4.86 -7.56 -1.86
CA PRO A 167 5.82 -8.10 -0.89
C PRO A 167 6.64 -6.99 -0.21
N TRP A 168 7.00 -5.93 -0.92
CA TRP A 168 7.81 -4.82 -0.39
C TRP A 168 7.17 -4.04 0.76
N VAL A 169 5.84 -4.10 0.90
CA VAL A 169 5.12 -3.53 2.05
C VAL A 169 4.47 -4.62 2.91
N ASN A 170 4.75 -5.91 2.63
CA ASN A 170 4.18 -7.08 3.29
C ASN A 170 2.66 -6.99 3.52
N ASN A 171 1.93 -6.46 2.53
CA ASN A 171 0.48 -6.24 2.64
C ASN A 171 -0.16 -6.14 1.27
N CYS A 172 -1.48 -6.31 1.21
CA CYS A 172 -2.24 -5.87 0.05
C CYS A 172 -2.30 -4.34 -0.01
N VAL A 173 -2.31 -3.81 -1.23
CA VAL A 173 -2.74 -2.43 -1.51
C VAL A 173 -4.21 -2.49 -1.89
N GLY A 174 -5.04 -1.83 -1.10
CA GLY A 174 -6.49 -1.79 -1.27
C GLY A 174 -7.06 -0.45 -0.84
N GLU A 175 -8.39 -0.37 -0.75
CA GLU A 175 -9.11 0.89 -0.54
C GLU A 175 -8.59 1.71 0.67
N ASN A 176 -8.28 1.05 1.79
CA ASN A 176 -8.00 1.74 3.05
C ASN A 176 -6.53 2.13 3.24
N ASN A 177 -5.60 1.61 2.44
CA ASN A 177 -4.18 1.93 2.54
C ASN A 177 -3.54 2.46 1.24
N GLN A 178 -4.31 2.58 0.15
CA GLN A 178 -3.84 3.10 -1.14
C GLN A 178 -3.16 4.47 -1.02
N LYS A 179 -3.69 5.38 -0.17
CA LYS A 179 -3.06 6.68 0.10
C LYS A 179 -1.62 6.53 0.58
N TYR A 180 -1.39 5.65 1.55
CA TYR A 180 -0.07 5.44 2.15
C TYR A 180 0.91 4.83 1.16
N PHE A 181 0.44 3.91 0.31
CA PHE A 181 1.26 3.33 -0.74
C PHE A 181 1.70 4.37 -1.78
N VAL A 182 0.79 5.26 -2.17
CA VAL A 182 1.13 6.37 -3.09
C VAL A 182 2.14 7.33 -2.44
N LEU A 183 1.98 7.66 -1.16
CA LEU A 183 2.96 8.49 -0.45
C LEU A 183 4.31 7.80 -0.31
N PHE A 184 4.33 6.51 0.01
CA PHE A 184 5.56 5.72 0.10
C PHE A 184 6.33 5.74 -1.23
N THR A 185 5.66 5.44 -2.35
CA THR A 185 6.29 5.45 -3.67
C THR A 185 6.76 6.86 -4.08
N PHE A 186 5.98 7.90 -3.78
CA PHE A 186 6.39 9.29 -4.00
C PHE A 186 7.65 9.68 -3.21
N TYR A 187 7.69 9.38 -1.90
CA TYR A 187 8.82 9.74 -1.06
C TYR A 187 10.09 8.94 -1.38
N ILE A 188 9.97 7.66 -1.75
CA ILE A 188 11.12 6.89 -2.24
C ILE A 188 11.63 7.43 -3.57
N ALA A 189 10.75 7.80 -4.51
CA ALA A 189 11.18 8.42 -5.76
C ALA A 189 11.92 9.74 -5.50
N ALA A 190 11.36 10.59 -4.63
CA ALA A 190 11.94 11.89 -4.29
C ALA A 190 13.29 11.77 -3.58
N ILE A 191 13.42 10.92 -2.55
CA ILE A 191 14.70 10.72 -1.84
C ILE A 191 15.76 10.10 -2.76
N SER A 192 15.37 9.19 -3.66
CA SER A 192 16.30 8.56 -4.60
C SER A 192 16.83 9.57 -5.62
N ILE A 193 15.96 10.40 -6.21
CA ILE A 193 16.37 11.48 -7.12
C ILE A 193 17.29 12.47 -6.39
N HIS A 194 16.95 12.83 -5.14
CA HIS A 194 17.78 13.71 -4.33
C HIS A 194 19.16 13.11 -4.04
N ALA A 195 19.22 11.83 -3.65
CA ALA A 195 20.47 11.11 -3.40
C ALA A 195 21.37 11.06 -4.65
N VAL A 196 20.81 10.79 -5.84
CA VAL A 196 21.56 10.82 -7.10
C VAL A 196 22.12 12.22 -7.36
N GLY A 197 21.31 13.27 -7.18
CA GLY A 197 21.76 14.65 -7.36
C GLY A 197 22.91 15.02 -6.42
N LEU A 198 22.81 14.65 -5.14
CA LEU A 198 23.88 14.86 -4.17
C LEU A 198 25.14 14.04 -4.52
N ALA A 199 24.98 12.78 -4.95
CA ALA A 199 26.12 11.92 -5.28
C ALA A 199 26.88 12.41 -6.52
N VAL A 200 26.16 12.88 -7.54
CA VAL A 200 26.76 13.54 -8.71
C VAL A 200 27.48 14.81 -8.31
N TYR A 201 26.88 15.65 -7.46
CA TYR A 201 27.52 16.86 -6.96
C TYR A 201 28.82 16.55 -6.18
N GLN A 202 28.79 15.56 -5.29
CA GLN A 202 29.96 15.07 -4.56
C GLN A 202 31.04 14.61 -5.53
N PHE A 203 30.70 13.76 -6.51
CA PHE A 203 31.64 13.23 -7.50
C PHE A 203 32.31 14.35 -8.32
N VAL A 204 31.53 15.31 -8.82
CA VAL A 204 32.05 16.46 -9.59
C VAL A 204 32.93 17.37 -8.75
N THR A 205 32.63 17.53 -7.46
CA THR A 205 33.44 18.36 -6.56
C THR A 205 34.76 17.65 -6.24
N CYS A 206 34.71 16.36 -5.94
CA CYS A 206 35.87 15.56 -5.55
C CYS A 206 36.80 15.18 -6.69
N ILE A 207 36.36 15.22 -7.95
CA ILE A 207 37.26 15.08 -9.09
C ILE A 207 38.00 16.39 -9.42
N ARG A 208 37.42 17.54 -9.02
CA ARG A 208 38.04 18.87 -9.20
C ARG A 208 38.99 19.22 -8.06
N HIS A 209 38.77 18.68 -6.87
CA HIS A 209 39.63 18.80 -5.70
C HIS A 209 40.40 17.49 -5.45
N GLU A 210 41.37 17.49 -4.53
CA GLU A 210 42.00 16.22 -4.13
C GLU A 210 41.00 15.37 -3.33
N TRP A 211 40.74 14.14 -3.77
CA TRP A 211 39.79 13.21 -3.12
C TRP A 211 40.01 12.98 -1.62
N ARG A 212 41.22 13.26 -1.12
CA ARG A 212 41.60 13.07 0.29
C ARG A 212 40.84 13.98 1.25
N ASP A 213 40.41 15.16 0.79
CA ASP A 213 39.73 16.14 1.64
C ASP A 213 38.19 16.04 1.56
N CYS A 214 37.68 15.12 0.75
CA CYS A 214 36.26 15.03 0.42
C CYS A 214 35.41 14.22 1.40
N SER A 215 36.03 13.31 2.14
CA SER A 215 35.33 12.40 3.04
C SER A 215 36.24 11.91 4.16
N ALA A 216 35.65 11.55 5.30
CA ALA A 216 36.38 10.90 6.39
C ALA A 216 36.91 9.50 6.02
N TYR A 217 36.45 8.93 4.89
CA TYR A 217 36.86 7.62 4.38
C TYR A 217 37.92 7.75 3.30
N SER A 218 38.67 6.66 3.06
CA SER A 218 39.65 6.61 1.98
C SER A 218 38.98 6.79 0.60
N PRO A 219 39.65 7.43 -0.39
CA PRO A 219 39.06 7.63 -1.71
C PRO A 219 38.47 6.38 -2.37
N PRO A 220 39.11 5.19 -2.35
CA PRO A 220 38.53 3.98 -2.93
C PRO A 220 37.22 3.57 -2.23
N ALA A 221 37.18 3.64 -0.90
CA ALA A 221 35.98 3.31 -0.13
C ALA A 221 34.82 4.27 -0.45
N THR A 222 35.10 5.57 -0.52
CA THR A 222 34.13 6.59 -0.87
C THR A 222 33.55 6.36 -2.27
N VAL A 223 34.39 6.07 -3.26
CA VAL A 223 33.93 5.76 -4.62
C VAL A 223 33.02 4.53 -4.62
N VAL A 224 33.40 3.44 -3.94
CA VAL A 224 32.58 2.22 -3.86
C VAL A 224 31.22 2.49 -3.21
N LEU A 225 31.19 3.24 -2.10
CA LEU A 225 29.95 3.61 -1.42
C LEU A 225 29.03 4.47 -2.31
N LEU A 226 29.60 5.44 -3.03
CA LEU A 226 28.83 6.28 -3.95
C LEU A 226 28.29 5.49 -5.15
N LEU A 227 29.07 4.54 -5.69
CA LEU A 227 28.61 3.71 -6.81
C LEU A 227 27.41 2.84 -6.44
N PHE A 228 27.46 2.19 -5.26
CA PHE A 228 26.33 1.40 -4.77
C PHE A 228 25.12 2.27 -4.45
N LEU A 229 25.31 3.44 -3.82
CA LEU A 229 24.23 4.40 -3.59
C LEU A 229 23.56 4.85 -4.90
N ILE A 230 24.35 5.20 -5.92
CA ILE A 230 23.82 5.63 -7.23
C ILE A 230 23.07 4.48 -7.89
N ALA A 231 23.61 3.26 -7.88
CA ALA A 231 22.95 2.10 -8.48
C ALA A 231 21.61 1.80 -7.79
N GLU A 232 21.60 1.79 -6.46
CA GLU A 232 20.39 1.64 -5.65
C GLU A 232 19.37 2.75 -5.95
N ALA A 233 19.79 4.00 -5.87
CA ALA A 233 18.90 5.15 -6.03
C ALA A 233 18.31 5.22 -7.45
N LEU A 234 19.07 4.90 -8.50
CA LEU A 234 18.54 4.84 -9.86
C LEU A 234 17.52 3.72 -10.03
N LEU A 235 17.82 2.52 -9.53
CA LEU A 235 16.90 1.38 -9.58
C LEU A 235 15.56 1.72 -8.90
N PHE A 236 15.63 2.23 -7.67
CA PHE A 236 14.43 2.54 -6.91
C PHE A 236 13.71 3.80 -7.38
N ALA A 237 14.41 4.81 -7.91
CA ALA A 237 13.77 5.98 -8.53
C ALA A 237 12.92 5.57 -9.72
N ILE A 238 13.47 4.73 -10.63
CA ILE A 238 12.73 4.27 -11.82
C ILE A 238 11.55 3.40 -11.40
N PHE A 239 11.79 2.39 -10.56
CA PHE A 239 10.75 1.47 -10.11
C PHE A 239 9.60 2.19 -9.41
N THR A 240 9.92 3.10 -8.47
CA THR A 240 8.88 3.81 -7.71
C THR A 240 8.22 4.93 -8.51
N ALA A 241 8.90 5.57 -9.47
CA ALA A 241 8.27 6.52 -10.39
C ALA A 241 7.24 5.84 -11.30
N VAL A 242 7.56 4.65 -11.84
CA VAL A 242 6.61 3.86 -12.63
C VAL A 242 5.41 3.47 -11.77
N MET A 243 5.65 2.91 -10.59
CA MET A 243 4.57 2.50 -9.67
C MET A 243 3.70 3.69 -9.22
N LEU A 244 4.30 4.84 -8.95
CA LEU A 244 3.58 6.07 -8.64
C LEU A 244 2.69 6.49 -9.80
N GLY A 245 3.23 6.49 -11.03
CA GLY A 245 2.50 6.81 -12.24
C GLY A 245 1.30 5.88 -12.47
N THR A 246 1.49 4.56 -12.31
CA THR A 246 0.41 3.58 -12.47
C THR A 246 -0.66 3.75 -11.39
N GLN A 247 -0.29 3.99 -10.14
CA GLN A 247 -1.25 4.24 -9.06
C GLN A 247 -2.04 5.53 -9.29
N LEU A 248 -1.39 6.63 -9.67
CA LEU A 248 -2.07 7.90 -9.96
C LEU A 248 -3.00 7.77 -11.16
N HIS A 249 -2.58 7.05 -12.21
CA HIS A 249 -3.42 6.75 -13.36
C HIS A 249 -4.65 5.90 -12.99
N ALA A 250 -4.46 4.87 -12.17
CA ALA A 250 -5.54 4.01 -11.69
C ALA A 250 -6.57 4.82 -10.88
N ILE A 251 -6.09 5.67 -9.96
CA ILE A 251 -6.95 6.58 -9.19
C ILE A 251 -7.68 7.56 -10.11
N TRP A 252 -6.98 8.16 -11.07
CA TRP A 252 -7.56 9.14 -12.00
C TRP A 252 -8.73 8.55 -12.80
N ASN A 253 -8.64 7.28 -13.21
CA ASN A 253 -9.66 6.60 -14.00
C ASN A 253 -10.68 5.79 -13.16
N ASP A 254 -10.57 5.80 -11.82
CA ASP A 254 -11.38 5.01 -10.89
C ASP A 254 -11.33 3.50 -11.17
N GLU A 255 -10.15 3.00 -11.50
CA GLU A 255 -9.86 1.58 -11.79
C GLU A 255 -8.82 1.03 -10.80
N THR A 256 -8.84 -0.28 -10.56
CA THR A 256 -7.76 -1.01 -9.87
C THR A 256 -6.83 -1.69 -10.87
N GLY A 257 -5.62 -2.07 -10.45
CA GLY A 257 -4.69 -2.86 -11.26
C GLY A 257 -5.30 -4.18 -11.76
N ILE A 258 -6.11 -4.86 -10.95
CA ILE A 258 -6.82 -6.09 -11.36
C ILE A 258 -7.84 -5.79 -12.47
N GLU A 259 -8.61 -4.72 -12.33
CA GLU A 259 -9.63 -4.32 -13.32
C GLU A 259 -8.98 -3.98 -14.67
N GLN A 260 -7.85 -3.26 -14.66
CA GLN A 260 -7.07 -2.94 -15.86
C GLN A 260 -6.53 -4.19 -16.55
N LEU A 261 -5.90 -5.10 -15.80
CA LEU A 261 -5.31 -6.32 -16.36
C LEU A 261 -6.37 -7.27 -16.94
N LYS A 262 -7.53 -7.37 -16.29
CA LYS A 262 -8.64 -8.21 -16.75
C LYS A 262 -9.50 -7.53 -17.82
N LYS A 263 -9.26 -6.26 -18.12
CA LYS A 263 -10.11 -5.43 -19.00
C LYS A 263 -11.58 -5.52 -18.59
N GLU A 264 -11.85 -5.51 -17.28
CA GLU A 264 -13.20 -5.60 -16.75
C GLU A 264 -14.00 -4.37 -17.19
N GLN A 265 -15.13 -4.58 -17.87
CA GLN A 265 -16.03 -3.47 -18.17
C GLN A 265 -16.64 -2.96 -16.85
N ALA A 266 -16.57 -1.64 -16.65
CA ALA A 266 -17.08 -1.02 -15.43
C ALA A 266 -18.59 -1.28 -15.29
N ARG A 267 -18.97 -1.99 -14.24
CA ARG A 267 -20.37 -2.21 -13.85
C ARG A 267 -20.88 -1.18 -12.84
N TRP A 268 -19.96 -0.37 -12.31
CA TRP A 268 -20.21 0.71 -11.37
C TRP A 268 -20.27 2.06 -12.07
N VAL A 269 -20.90 3.04 -11.41
CA VAL A 269 -20.87 4.44 -11.84
C VAL A 269 -19.48 5.01 -11.56
N ARG A 270 -18.74 5.32 -12.63
CA ARG A 270 -17.42 5.95 -12.51
C ARG A 270 -17.53 7.33 -11.88
N LYS A 271 -16.67 7.60 -10.90
CA LYS A 271 -16.53 8.94 -10.34
C LYS A 271 -15.87 9.88 -11.35
N SER A 272 -16.11 11.18 -11.21
CA SER A 272 -15.27 12.16 -11.91
C SER A 272 -13.84 12.07 -11.40
N ARG A 273 -12.86 12.32 -12.28
CA ARG A 273 -11.41 12.26 -11.98
C ARG A 273 -11.04 12.91 -10.65
N TRP A 274 -11.59 14.10 -10.40
CA TRP A 274 -11.36 14.83 -9.15
C TRP A 274 -11.98 14.13 -7.92
N LYS A 275 -13.21 13.62 -8.04
CA LYS A 275 -13.85 12.85 -6.96
C LYS A 275 -13.11 11.54 -6.68
N SER A 276 -12.47 10.94 -7.69
CA SER A 276 -11.64 9.74 -7.51
C SER A 276 -10.39 10.04 -6.68
N ILE A 277 -9.65 11.11 -7.01
CA ILE A 277 -8.52 11.58 -6.18
C ILE A 277 -9.00 11.90 -4.76
N GLN A 278 -10.07 12.66 -4.61
CA GLN A 278 -10.62 13.01 -3.29
C GLN A 278 -11.05 11.79 -2.49
N SER A 279 -11.44 10.69 -3.15
CA SER A 279 -11.80 9.45 -2.45
C SER A 279 -10.61 8.73 -1.82
N VAL A 280 -9.38 9.02 -2.28
CA VAL A 280 -8.14 8.47 -1.73
C VAL A 280 -7.48 9.44 -0.76
N PHE A 281 -7.36 10.72 -1.15
CA PHE A 281 -6.60 11.72 -0.40
C PHE A 281 -7.46 12.60 0.52
N GLY A 282 -8.79 12.59 0.35
CA GLY A 282 -9.71 13.51 1.01
C GLY A 282 -9.84 14.86 0.30
N ARG A 283 -10.40 15.86 0.98
CA ARG A 283 -10.42 17.24 0.45
C ARG A 283 -9.01 17.80 0.34
N PHE A 284 -8.75 18.57 -0.72
CA PHE A 284 -7.42 19.14 -0.97
C PHE A 284 -6.92 19.94 0.23
N SER A 285 -5.73 19.58 0.71
CA SER A 285 -5.04 20.23 1.82
C SER A 285 -3.58 19.75 1.86
N ILE A 286 -2.71 20.43 2.62
CA ILE A 286 -1.32 19.98 2.84
C ILE A 286 -1.23 18.57 3.47
N LEU A 287 -2.31 18.12 4.12
CA LEU A 287 -2.43 16.78 4.69
C LEU A 287 -2.46 15.66 3.64
N TRP A 288 -2.61 15.98 2.35
CA TRP A 288 -2.46 15.01 1.27
C TRP A 288 -1.10 14.32 1.31
N PHE A 289 -0.07 15.08 1.66
CA PHE A 289 1.31 14.63 1.76
C PHE A 289 1.63 13.98 3.11
N SER A 290 0.74 14.04 4.10
CA SER A 290 1.00 13.48 5.43
C SER A 290 0.53 12.03 5.56
N PRO A 291 1.42 11.07 5.89
CA PRO A 291 1.03 9.69 6.18
C PRO A 291 0.34 9.53 7.55
N PHE A 292 0.32 10.59 8.36
CA PHE A 292 -0.30 10.57 9.68
C PHE A 292 -1.81 10.83 9.65
N THR A 293 -2.34 11.21 8.49
CA THR A 293 -3.76 11.45 8.31
C THR A 293 -4.46 10.21 7.78
N GLN A 294 -5.62 9.90 8.36
CA GLN A 294 -6.45 8.81 7.89
C GLN A 294 -7.11 9.20 6.55
N PRO A 295 -7.30 8.24 5.62
CA PRO A 295 -8.19 8.46 4.48
C PRO A 295 -9.56 8.88 5.00
N SER A 296 -10.26 9.75 4.26
CA SER A 296 -11.56 10.25 4.71
C SER A 296 -12.51 9.08 5.02
N PRO A 297 -13.12 9.02 6.22
CA PRO A 297 -14.06 7.97 6.55
C PRO A 297 -15.23 8.05 5.58
N LYS A 298 -15.57 6.93 4.95
CA LYS A 298 -16.77 6.85 4.15
C LYS A 298 -18.01 6.76 5.04
N THR A 299 -19.11 7.27 4.52
CA THR A 299 -20.43 7.31 5.17
C THR A 299 -20.78 5.94 5.75
N LYS A 300 -21.30 5.93 6.98
CA LYS A 300 -21.65 4.72 7.75
C LYS A 300 -22.43 3.67 6.95
N LEU A 301 -23.28 4.09 6.00
CA LEU A 301 -24.10 3.19 5.17
C LEU A 301 -23.30 2.25 4.25
N GLU A 302 -22.17 2.71 3.68
CA GLU A 302 -21.29 1.83 2.87
C GLU A 302 -20.47 0.87 3.76
N SER A 303 -20.19 1.24 5.02
CA SER A 303 -19.60 0.30 5.97
C SER A 303 -20.61 -0.77 6.38
N TYR A 304 -21.84 -0.40 6.75
CA TYR A 304 -22.85 -1.36 7.25
C TYR A 304 -23.24 -2.45 6.24
N LEU A 305 -23.23 -2.18 4.93
CA LEU A 305 -23.47 -3.22 3.91
C LEU A 305 -22.40 -4.31 3.90
N TYR A 306 -21.22 -4.07 4.49
CA TYR A 306 -20.05 -4.97 4.39
C TYR A 306 -19.30 -5.19 5.71
N SER A 307 -19.78 -4.65 6.83
CA SER A 307 -19.12 -4.65 8.15
C SER A 307 -19.94 -5.33 9.25
N VAL A 308 -20.93 -6.14 8.89
CA VAL A 308 -21.62 -7.03 9.81
C VAL A 308 -21.03 -8.42 9.69
#